data_AF-A0AAX6HQW2-F1
#
_entry.id   AF-A0AAX6HQW2-F1
#
_cell.length_a   1.000
_cell.length_b   1.000
_cell.length_c   1.000
_cell.angle_alpha   90.00
_cell.angle_beta   90.00
_cell.angle_gamma   90.00
#
_symmetry.space_group_name_H-M   'P 1'
#
loop_
_entity.id
_entity.type
_entity.pdbx_description
1 polymer ?
#
loop_
_entity_poly.entity_id
_entity_poly.type
_entity_poly.pdbx_seq_one_letter_code
_entity_poly.pdbx_strand_id
1 'polypeptide(L)'
;MSLACCLPILECVYCLACARWAWQRCLHSAGHDSETWGLASPVEFEPVPRLCRYILAVYEDDLANPLWAPPGGYRMNPQWVVTRRTYDDTQGRAPPYLIYLDHDHNDVVLAIRGLNLAKETDYALLLDNRLGKRKFDGGYVHNGLLKAAGVILDAECDVLKDLLEKYPNYTLTFAGHSLGSGVAAMLAILVVQNKERLGIEERKRIRCYAMAPARCMSLNLAVRYADVINSVVSRMIFYLAHLLLWKTFSSHFSVCHACYV
;
A
#
# COMPACT_ATOMS: atom_id res chain seq x y z
N MET A 1 57.94 -7.75 10.83
CA MET A 1 56.65 -8.43 11.11
C MET A 1 55.76 -8.23 9.89
N SER A 2 55.29 -9.32 9.30
CA SER A 2 54.74 -9.31 7.94
C SER A 2 53.29 -8.81 7.89
N LEU A 3 53.02 -7.81 7.04
CA LEU A 3 51.69 -7.26 6.73
C LEU A 3 50.67 -8.33 6.25
N ALA A 4 51.17 -9.50 5.83
CA ALA A 4 50.35 -10.62 5.37
C ALA A 4 49.51 -11.30 6.47
N CYS A 5 49.88 -11.18 7.75
CA CYS A 5 49.10 -11.78 8.85
C CYS A 5 47.88 -10.94 9.28
N CYS A 6 47.80 -9.67 8.86
CA CYS A 6 46.71 -8.77 9.24
C CYS A 6 45.51 -8.79 8.27
N LEU A 7 45.75 -9.17 7.00
CA LEU A 7 44.71 -9.32 5.96
C LEU A 7 43.61 -10.34 6.35
N PRO A 8 43.93 -11.58 6.78
CA PRO A 8 42.89 -12.56 7.12
C PRO A 8 42.09 -12.18 8.38
N ILE A 9 42.70 -11.41 9.30
CA ILE A 9 42.00 -10.93 10.50
C ILE A 9 40.99 -9.84 10.13
N LEU A 10 41.36 -8.92 9.23
CA LEU A 10 40.49 -7.86 8.75
C LEU A 10 39.28 -8.42 7.98
N GLU A 11 39.49 -9.42 7.13
CA GLU A 11 38.43 -10.14 6.42
C GLU A 11 37.50 -10.88 7.38
N CYS A 12 38.05 -11.57 8.39
CA CYS A 12 37.25 -12.25 9.42
C CYS A 12 36.41 -11.26 10.25
N VAL A 13 36.98 -10.12 10.66
CA VAL A 13 36.24 -9.08 11.39
C VAL A 13 35.13 -8.48 10.52
N TYR A 14 35.40 -8.24 9.24
CA TYR A 14 34.40 -7.77 8.29
C TYR A 14 33.27 -8.81 8.10
N CYS A 15 33.61 -10.08 7.89
CA CYS A 15 32.64 -11.17 7.77
C CYS A 15 31.80 -11.33 9.04
N LEU A 16 32.41 -11.25 10.23
CA LEU A 16 31.70 -11.30 11.51
C LEU A 16 30.81 -10.07 11.73
N ALA A 17 31.24 -8.89 11.30
CA ALA A 17 30.43 -7.67 11.36
C ALA A 17 29.23 -7.76 10.39
N CYS A 18 29.42 -8.25 9.17
CA CYS A 18 28.35 -8.52 8.21
C CYS A 18 27.40 -9.61 8.71
N ALA A 19 27.92 -10.70 9.29
CA ALA A 19 27.13 -11.77 9.86
C ALA A 19 26.34 -11.30 11.08
N ARG A 20 26.95 -10.50 11.98
CA ARG A 20 26.28 -9.88 13.12
C ARG A 20 25.23 -8.88 12.67
N TRP A 21 25.52 -8.05 11.68
CA TRP A 21 24.55 -7.11 11.10
C TRP A 21 23.37 -7.86 10.48
N ALA A 22 23.62 -8.92 9.71
CA ALA A 22 22.60 -9.78 9.13
C ALA A 22 21.79 -10.49 10.23
N TRP A 23 22.46 -11.02 11.26
CA TRP A 23 21.85 -11.68 12.42
C TRP A 23 20.97 -10.73 13.21
N GLN A 24 21.46 -9.53 13.54
CA GLN A 24 20.67 -8.50 14.23
C GLN A 24 19.46 -8.09 13.41
N ARG A 25 19.60 -7.93 12.08
CA ARG A 25 18.48 -7.60 11.19
C ARG A 25 17.49 -8.76 11.04
N CYS A 26 17.97 -10.00 11.16
CA CYS A 26 17.15 -11.19 11.19
C CYS A 26 16.44 -11.41 12.55
N LEU A 27 17.02 -10.95 13.66
CA LEU A 27 16.41 -11.05 14.99
C LEU A 27 15.56 -9.84 15.37
N HIS A 28 15.74 -8.71 14.69
CA HIS A 28 14.97 -7.50 14.94
C HIS A 28 13.52 -7.71 14.50
N SER A 29 12.71 -8.13 15.45
CA SER A 29 11.27 -8.23 15.32
C SER A 29 10.68 -6.86 15.64
N ALA A 30 10.11 -6.19 14.64
CA ALA A 30 9.31 -4.96 14.79
C ALA A 30 8.08 -5.12 15.71
N GLY A 31 7.87 -6.30 16.31
CA GLY A 31 6.98 -6.44 17.46
C GLY A 31 7.32 -5.43 18.55
N HIS A 32 8.62 -5.22 18.84
CA HIS A 32 9.09 -4.20 19.77
C HIS A 32 8.75 -2.76 19.30
N ASP A 33 8.71 -2.52 17.98
CA ASP A 33 8.40 -1.20 17.44
C ASP A 33 6.95 -0.78 17.72
N SER A 34 6.06 -1.73 17.98
CA SER A 34 4.63 -1.53 18.28
C SER A 34 4.27 -1.63 19.76
N GLU A 35 5.21 -2.00 20.64
CA GLU A 35 4.95 -2.19 22.08
C GLU A 35 4.47 -0.92 22.78
N THR A 36 4.88 0.25 22.27
CA THR A 36 4.53 1.56 22.83
C THR A 36 3.34 2.21 22.13
N TRP A 37 2.74 1.56 21.13
CA TRP A 37 1.65 2.14 20.36
C TRP A 37 0.32 2.00 21.10
N GLY A 38 -0.50 3.06 21.04
CA GLY A 38 -1.84 3.02 21.59
C GLY A 38 -2.72 1.99 20.86
N LEU A 39 -3.68 1.40 21.57
CA LEU A 39 -4.72 0.59 20.94
C LEU A 39 -5.60 1.48 20.08
N ALA A 40 -5.89 1.06 18.84
CA ALA A 40 -6.83 1.74 17.99
C ALA A 40 -8.23 1.70 18.62
N SER A 41 -8.92 2.84 18.64
CA SER A 41 -10.32 2.89 19.08
C SER A 41 -11.22 2.12 18.10
N PRO A 42 -12.40 1.66 18.54
CA PRO A 42 -13.36 1.00 17.65
C PRO A 42 -13.74 1.84 16.43
N VAL A 43 -13.78 3.17 16.58
CA VAL A 43 -14.13 4.12 15.50
C VAL A 43 -13.00 4.24 14.49
N GLU A 44 -11.75 4.32 14.95
CA GLU A 44 -10.58 4.35 14.06
C GLU A 44 -10.42 3.03 13.28
N PHE A 45 -10.80 1.91 13.91
CA PHE A 45 -10.68 0.60 13.31
C PHE A 45 -11.87 0.17 12.43
N GLU A 46 -13.06 0.75 12.63
CA GLU A 46 -14.29 0.40 11.91
C GLU A 46 -14.11 0.29 10.38
N PRO A 47 -13.40 1.21 9.69
CA PRO A 47 -13.28 1.14 8.24
C PRO A 47 -12.46 -0.07 7.77
N VAL A 48 -11.58 -0.61 8.60
CA VAL A 48 -10.58 -1.61 8.17
C VAL A 48 -11.25 -2.91 7.71
N PRO A 49 -12.11 -3.60 8.49
CA PRO A 49 -12.79 -4.81 8.00
C PRO A 49 -13.65 -4.55 6.76
N ARG A 50 -14.29 -3.38 6.65
CA ARG A 50 -15.10 -2.99 5.48
C ARG A 50 -14.24 -2.90 4.23
N LEU A 51 -13.17 -2.11 4.29
CA LEU A 51 -12.26 -1.91 3.16
C LEU A 51 -11.53 -3.20 2.77
N CYS A 52 -11.21 -4.08 3.73
CA CYS A 52 -10.70 -5.42 3.43
C CYS A 52 -11.68 -6.24 2.57
N ARG A 53 -12.99 -6.18 2.84
CA ARG A 53 -13.99 -6.85 1.99
C ARG A 53 -14.01 -6.26 0.59
N TYR A 54 -13.90 -4.94 0.46
CA TYR A 54 -13.91 -4.27 -0.85
C TYR A 54 -12.66 -4.62 -1.67
N ILE A 55 -11.49 -4.71 -1.02
CA ILE A 55 -10.26 -5.19 -1.66
C ILE A 55 -10.42 -6.66 -2.08
N LEU A 56 -10.96 -7.52 -1.23
CA LEU A 56 -11.18 -8.94 -1.55
C LEU A 56 -12.18 -9.11 -2.69
N ALA A 57 -13.19 -8.24 -2.82
CA ALA A 57 -14.11 -8.24 -3.95
C ALA A 57 -13.40 -8.00 -5.30
N VAL A 58 -12.28 -7.27 -5.33
CA VAL A 58 -11.46 -7.13 -6.56
C VAL A 58 -10.87 -8.47 -7.02
N TYR A 59 -10.76 -9.46 -6.13
CA TYR A 59 -10.24 -10.79 -6.47
C TYR A 59 -11.26 -11.69 -7.15
N GLU A 60 -12.55 -11.42 -6.98
CA GLU A 60 -13.62 -12.18 -7.63
C GLU A 60 -13.62 -11.92 -9.13
N ASP A 61 -14.07 -12.91 -9.91
CA ASP A 61 -14.32 -12.74 -11.35
C ASP A 61 -15.75 -12.21 -11.59
N ASP A 62 -16.72 -12.68 -10.80
CA ASP A 62 -18.11 -12.24 -10.81
C ASP A 62 -18.58 -11.86 -9.39
N LEU A 63 -18.97 -10.60 -9.20
CA LEU A 63 -19.48 -10.11 -7.91
C LEU A 63 -20.92 -10.53 -7.63
N ALA A 64 -21.69 -10.93 -8.65
CA ALA A 64 -23.03 -11.45 -8.47
C ALA A 64 -23.01 -12.89 -7.92
N ASN A 65 -21.98 -13.66 -8.29
CA ASN A 65 -21.77 -15.04 -7.86
C ASN A 65 -20.34 -15.24 -7.31
N PRO A 66 -20.03 -14.67 -6.14
CA PRO A 66 -18.68 -14.70 -5.59
C PRO A 66 -18.27 -16.11 -5.14
N LEU A 67 -17.03 -16.50 -5.41
CA LEU A 67 -16.47 -17.82 -5.08
C LEU A 67 -15.70 -17.83 -3.75
N TRP A 68 -15.12 -16.70 -3.38
CA TRP A 68 -14.16 -16.54 -2.28
C TRP A 68 -14.67 -15.58 -1.20
N ALA A 69 -15.99 -15.37 -1.16
CA ALA A 69 -16.61 -14.50 -0.18
C ALA A 69 -16.28 -14.95 1.26
N PRO A 70 -15.89 -14.01 2.15
CA PRO A 70 -15.66 -14.34 3.55
C PRO A 70 -16.98 -14.70 4.26
N PRO A 71 -16.93 -15.27 5.48
CA PRO A 71 -18.14 -15.51 6.28
C PRO A 71 -18.99 -14.23 6.42
N GLY A 72 -20.26 -14.32 6.02
CA GLY A 72 -21.18 -13.17 5.99
C GLY A 72 -21.05 -12.28 4.75
N GLY A 73 -20.34 -12.73 3.71
CA GLY A 73 -20.23 -12.09 2.41
C GLY A 73 -19.38 -10.83 2.39
N TYR A 74 -19.33 -10.18 1.23
CA TYR A 74 -18.66 -8.90 1.06
C TYR A 74 -19.40 -7.73 1.74
N ARG A 75 -20.70 -7.91 2.03
CA ARG A 75 -21.58 -6.85 2.54
C ARG A 75 -21.53 -5.59 1.67
N MET A 76 -21.44 -5.82 0.37
CA MET A 76 -21.45 -4.80 -0.68
C MET A 76 -22.77 -4.91 -1.44
N ASN A 77 -23.24 -3.78 -1.97
CA ASN A 77 -24.28 -3.77 -2.98
C ASN A 77 -23.62 -3.74 -4.36
N PRO A 78 -23.70 -4.81 -5.19
CA PRO A 78 -23.06 -4.84 -6.50
C PRO A 78 -23.48 -3.70 -7.44
N GLN A 79 -24.67 -3.12 -7.24
CA GLN A 79 -25.17 -1.99 -8.05
C GLN A 79 -24.41 -0.67 -7.78
N TRP A 80 -23.67 -0.58 -6.67
CA TRP A 80 -22.88 0.59 -6.32
C TRP A 80 -21.44 0.52 -6.84
N VAL A 81 -21.08 -0.55 -7.56
CA VAL A 81 -19.81 -0.63 -8.27
C VAL A 81 -19.89 0.26 -9.51
N VAL A 82 -19.08 1.32 -9.54
CA VAL A 82 -19.03 2.28 -10.65
C VAL A 82 -18.14 1.77 -11.77
N THR A 83 -16.93 1.33 -11.41
CA THR A 83 -15.93 0.86 -12.36
C THR A 83 -15.26 -0.39 -11.80
N ARG A 84 -14.94 -1.33 -12.68
CA ARG A 84 -14.03 -2.45 -12.38
C ARG A 84 -13.04 -2.60 -13.52
N ARG A 85 -11.75 -2.61 -13.20
CA ARG A 85 -10.66 -2.77 -14.16
C ARG A 85 -9.87 -4.03 -13.87
N THR A 86 -9.65 -4.80 -14.92
CA THR A 86 -8.84 -6.00 -14.94
C THR A 86 -7.44 -5.71 -15.50
N TYR A 87 -6.58 -6.72 -15.57
CA TYR A 87 -5.27 -6.58 -16.21
C TYR A 87 -5.36 -6.20 -17.68
N ASP A 88 -6.42 -6.62 -18.38
CA ASP A 88 -6.59 -6.33 -19.80
C ASP A 88 -6.93 -4.86 -20.00
N ASP A 89 -7.77 -4.30 -19.13
CA ASP A 89 -8.11 -2.87 -19.13
C ASP A 89 -6.89 -1.98 -18.83
N THR A 90 -6.05 -2.39 -17.87
CA THR A 90 -4.84 -1.63 -17.50
C THR A 90 -3.65 -1.92 -18.40
N GLN A 91 -3.77 -2.89 -19.30
CA GLN A 91 -2.66 -3.43 -20.12
C GLN A 91 -1.47 -3.85 -19.25
N GLY A 92 -1.74 -4.38 -18.05
CA GLY A 92 -0.71 -4.78 -17.08
C GLY A 92 0.10 -3.64 -16.45
N ARG A 93 -0.26 -2.37 -16.70
CA ARG A 93 0.47 -1.21 -16.15
C ARG A 93 0.06 -0.85 -14.71
N ALA A 94 -1.05 -1.39 -14.24
CA ALA A 94 -1.54 -1.28 -12.88
C ALA A 94 -2.25 -2.58 -12.47
N PRO A 95 -2.23 -2.95 -11.18
CA PRO A 95 -3.02 -4.09 -10.69
C PRO A 95 -4.52 -3.81 -10.85
N PRO A 96 -5.37 -4.86 -10.93
CA PRO A 96 -6.82 -4.72 -10.96
C PRO A 96 -7.35 -3.90 -9.79
N TYR A 97 -8.42 -3.16 -10.03
CA TYR A 97 -9.07 -2.33 -9.04
C TYR A 97 -10.56 -2.16 -9.33
N LEU A 98 -11.29 -1.66 -8.34
CA LEU A 98 -12.68 -1.24 -8.50
C LEU A 98 -12.89 0.13 -7.85
N ILE A 99 -13.85 0.88 -8.39
CA ILE A 99 -14.40 2.10 -7.77
C ILE A 99 -15.79 1.73 -7.25
N TYR A 100 -15.98 1.88 -5.94
CA TYR A 100 -17.21 1.55 -5.23
C TYR A 100 -17.77 2.79 -4.55
N LEU A 101 -19.06 3.03 -4.73
CA LEU A 101 -19.78 4.14 -4.14
C LEU A 101 -20.51 3.67 -2.87
N ASP A 102 -19.85 3.82 -1.73
CA ASP A 102 -20.37 3.37 -0.44
C ASP A 102 -21.33 4.41 0.14
N HIS A 103 -22.61 4.28 -0.20
CA HIS A 103 -23.65 5.21 0.23
C HIS A 103 -23.90 5.16 1.75
N ASP A 104 -23.68 4.01 2.39
CA ASP A 104 -23.90 3.85 3.83
C ASP A 104 -22.88 4.65 4.65
N HIS A 105 -21.68 4.88 4.10
CA HIS A 105 -20.58 5.56 4.78
C HIS A 105 -20.21 6.90 4.15
N ASN A 106 -20.96 7.35 3.14
CA ASN A 106 -20.66 8.55 2.34
C ASN A 106 -19.20 8.53 1.84
N ASP A 107 -18.81 7.48 1.13
CA ASP A 107 -17.42 7.24 0.75
C ASP A 107 -17.32 6.77 -0.71
N VAL A 108 -16.40 7.36 -1.46
CA VAL A 108 -15.98 6.88 -2.78
C VAL A 108 -14.70 6.07 -2.57
N VAL A 109 -14.78 4.76 -2.71
CA VAL A 109 -13.65 3.86 -2.43
C VAL A 109 -13.04 3.36 -3.73
N LEU A 110 -11.74 3.62 -3.92
CA LEU A 110 -10.94 2.98 -4.96
C LEU A 110 -10.12 1.87 -4.31
N ALA A 111 -10.57 0.62 -4.49
CA ALA A 111 -9.97 -0.57 -3.90
C ALA A 111 -9.07 -1.29 -4.91
N ILE A 112 -7.83 -1.54 -4.53
CA ILE A 112 -6.76 -2.06 -5.41
C ILE A 112 -6.30 -3.44 -4.93
N ARG A 113 -6.28 -4.40 -5.87
CA ARG A 113 -5.83 -5.78 -5.63
C ARG A 113 -4.33 -5.83 -5.33
N GLY A 114 -3.91 -6.81 -4.53
CA GLY A 114 -2.51 -7.19 -4.39
C GLY A 114 -1.98 -7.99 -5.58
N LEU A 115 -0.71 -8.40 -5.47
CA LEU A 115 0.01 -9.13 -6.51
C LEU A 115 -0.68 -10.45 -6.86
N ASN A 116 -0.77 -10.75 -8.16
CA ASN A 116 -1.11 -12.06 -8.69
C ASN A 116 0.18 -12.82 -9.05
N LEU A 117 0.40 -13.98 -8.41
CA LEU A 117 1.59 -14.81 -8.59
C LEU A 117 1.76 -15.33 -10.03
N ALA A 118 0.68 -15.39 -10.81
CA ALA A 118 0.71 -15.81 -12.21
C ALA A 118 0.95 -14.65 -13.20
N LYS A 119 1.04 -13.39 -12.72
CA LYS A 119 1.16 -12.20 -13.59
C LYS A 119 2.56 -11.58 -13.46
N GLU A 120 3.39 -11.80 -14.48
CA GLU A 120 4.75 -11.25 -14.55
C GLU A 120 4.79 -9.72 -14.45
N THR A 121 3.74 -9.04 -14.95
CA THR A 121 3.61 -7.58 -14.89
C THR A 121 3.60 -7.05 -13.45
N ASP A 122 3.03 -7.78 -12.50
CA ASP A 122 3.02 -7.38 -11.09
C ASP A 122 4.41 -7.46 -10.46
N TYR A 123 5.18 -8.48 -10.83
CA TYR A 123 6.59 -8.58 -10.45
C TYR A 123 7.42 -7.48 -11.09
N ALA A 124 7.21 -7.20 -12.39
CA ALA A 124 7.90 -6.13 -13.09
C ALA A 124 7.63 -4.76 -12.44
N LEU A 125 6.38 -4.49 -12.04
CA LEU A 125 5.99 -3.30 -11.31
C LEU A 125 6.73 -3.21 -9.96
N LEU A 126 6.70 -4.28 -9.16
CA LEU A 126 7.35 -4.33 -7.85
C LEU A 126 8.89 -4.22 -7.95
N LEU A 127 9.49 -4.77 -9.01
CA LEU A 127 10.93 -4.74 -9.25
C LEU A 127 11.38 -3.47 -10.00
N ASP A 128 10.46 -2.63 -10.50
CA ASP A 128 10.76 -1.35 -11.12
C ASP A 128 11.14 -0.28 -10.08
N ASN A 129 12.19 -0.54 -9.29
CA ASN A 129 12.72 0.41 -8.32
C ASN A 129 14.22 0.23 -8.08
N ARG A 130 14.91 1.33 -7.78
CA ARG A 130 16.31 1.35 -7.31
C ARG A 130 16.45 2.45 -6.25
N LEU A 131 17.44 2.34 -5.37
CA LEU A 131 17.68 3.36 -4.35
C LEU A 131 17.92 4.72 -5.02
N GLY A 132 17.20 5.75 -4.56
CA GLY A 132 17.29 7.09 -5.11
C GLY A 132 16.66 7.29 -6.49
N LYS A 133 16.08 6.24 -7.11
CA LYS A 133 15.60 6.26 -8.50
C LYS A 133 14.56 7.34 -8.76
N ARG A 134 13.63 7.53 -7.82
CA ARG A 134 12.51 8.46 -7.98
C ARG A 134 12.39 9.37 -6.76
N LYS A 135 12.75 10.64 -6.96
CA LYS A 135 12.44 11.73 -6.04
C LYS A 135 11.00 12.20 -6.28
N PHE A 136 10.27 12.45 -5.22
CA PHE A 136 8.92 12.97 -5.27
C PHE A 136 8.60 13.71 -3.97
N ASP A 137 8.00 14.90 -4.07
CA ASP A 137 7.62 15.73 -2.92
C ASP A 137 8.74 15.94 -1.86
N GLY A 138 9.98 16.10 -2.29
CA GLY A 138 11.12 16.25 -1.36
C GLY A 138 11.51 14.99 -0.59
N GLY A 139 10.99 13.82 -0.97
CA GLY A 139 11.45 12.50 -0.51
C GLY A 139 11.67 11.53 -1.66
N TYR A 140 11.68 10.24 -1.34
CA TYR A 140 11.83 9.16 -2.31
C TYR A 140 10.63 8.23 -2.27
N VAL A 141 10.20 7.82 -3.46
CA VAL A 141 9.08 6.90 -3.63
C VAL A 141 9.48 5.72 -4.51
N HIS A 142 8.73 4.64 -4.40
CA HIS A 142 8.92 3.48 -5.24
C HIS A 142 8.45 3.78 -6.67
N ASN A 143 9.37 3.67 -7.63
CA ASN A 143 9.12 4.12 -9.00
C ASN A 143 7.98 3.36 -9.71
N GLY A 144 7.96 2.02 -9.65
CA GLY A 144 6.89 1.22 -10.24
C GLY A 144 5.50 1.51 -9.65
N LEU A 145 5.39 1.53 -8.31
CA LEU A 145 4.15 1.87 -7.61
C LEU A 145 3.64 3.27 -7.95
N LEU A 146 4.51 4.27 -8.04
CA LEU A 146 4.14 5.63 -8.44
C LEU A 146 3.62 5.67 -9.88
N LYS A 147 4.27 4.96 -10.82
CA LYS A 147 3.81 4.89 -12.21
C LYS A 147 2.43 4.25 -12.31
N ALA A 148 2.22 3.13 -11.62
CA ALA A 148 0.92 2.46 -11.59
C ALA A 148 -0.17 3.36 -11.01
N ALA A 149 0.12 4.09 -9.93
CA ALA A 149 -0.79 5.06 -9.36
C ALA A 149 -1.12 6.20 -10.35
N GLY A 150 -0.13 6.70 -11.09
CA GLY A 150 -0.35 7.67 -12.17
C GLY A 150 -1.28 7.14 -13.26
N VAL A 151 -1.10 5.89 -13.70
CA VAL A 151 -1.97 5.24 -14.69
C VAL A 151 -3.42 5.16 -14.20
N ILE A 152 -3.64 4.80 -12.93
CA ILE A 152 -5.00 4.76 -12.35
C ILE A 152 -5.59 6.17 -12.28
N LEU A 153 -4.82 7.14 -11.79
CA LEU A 153 -5.30 8.52 -11.66
C LEU A 153 -5.68 9.10 -13.03
N ASP A 154 -4.84 8.91 -14.05
CA ASP A 154 -5.12 9.43 -15.40
C ASP A 154 -6.35 8.76 -16.02
N ALA A 155 -6.58 7.46 -15.78
CA ALA A 155 -7.72 6.73 -16.31
C ALA A 155 -9.06 7.09 -15.63
N GLU A 156 -9.02 7.39 -14.33
CA GLU A 156 -10.24 7.55 -13.52
C GLU A 156 -10.43 8.97 -12.98
N CYS A 157 -9.60 9.94 -13.39
CA CYS A 157 -9.66 11.33 -12.92
C CYS A 157 -11.07 11.93 -13.11
N ASP A 158 -11.62 11.80 -14.32
CA ASP A 158 -12.92 12.37 -14.66
C ASP A 158 -14.06 11.67 -13.91
N VAL A 159 -14.00 10.33 -13.82
CA VAL A 159 -14.97 9.53 -13.06
C VAL A 159 -14.98 9.94 -11.58
N LEU A 160 -13.80 10.05 -10.96
CA LEU A 160 -13.67 10.45 -9.56
C LEU A 160 -14.15 11.88 -9.35
N LYS A 161 -13.83 12.80 -10.26
CA LYS A 161 -14.29 14.19 -10.21
C LYS A 161 -15.81 14.27 -10.27
N ASP A 162 -16.43 13.61 -11.24
CA ASP A 162 -17.88 13.59 -11.41
C ASP A 162 -18.60 13.03 -10.18
N LEU A 163 -18.06 11.96 -9.58
CA LEU A 163 -18.59 11.39 -8.34
C LEU A 163 -18.48 12.36 -7.17
N LEU A 164 -17.36 13.06 -7.01
CA LEU A 164 -17.14 13.99 -5.91
C LEU A 164 -17.92 15.29 -6.06
N GLU A 165 -18.20 15.72 -7.29
CA GLU A 165 -19.12 16.82 -7.58
C GLU A 165 -20.58 16.42 -7.30
N LYS A 166 -20.98 15.21 -7.70
CA LYS A 166 -22.33 14.68 -7.45
C LYS A 166 -22.60 14.40 -5.97
N TYR A 167 -21.58 14.00 -5.22
CA TYR A 167 -21.66 13.66 -3.80
C TYR A 167 -20.65 14.51 -2.98
N PRO A 168 -20.91 15.80 -2.78
CA PRO A 168 -19.96 16.74 -2.18
C PRO A 168 -19.63 16.43 -0.72
N ASN A 169 -20.50 15.71 -0.01
CA ASN A 169 -20.29 15.29 1.37
C ASN A 169 -19.48 13.99 1.49
N TYR A 170 -19.11 13.35 0.37
CA TYR A 170 -18.44 12.06 0.41
C TYR A 170 -16.94 12.23 0.61
N THR A 171 -16.34 11.27 1.31
CA THR A 171 -14.89 11.11 1.37
C THR A 171 -14.38 10.36 0.15
N LEU A 172 -13.10 10.52 -0.16
CA LEU A 172 -12.39 9.74 -1.18
C LEU A 172 -11.37 8.85 -0.48
N THR A 173 -11.59 7.54 -0.53
CA THR A 173 -10.76 6.57 0.19
C THR A 173 -10.06 5.63 -0.77
N PHE A 174 -8.72 5.62 -0.71
CA PHE A 174 -7.89 4.64 -1.39
C PHE A 174 -7.64 3.45 -0.48
N ALA A 175 -7.88 2.24 -0.97
CA ALA A 175 -7.64 1.03 -0.19
C ALA A 175 -6.90 0.01 -1.04
N GLY A 176 -5.97 -0.73 -0.44
CA GLY A 176 -5.31 -1.81 -1.15
C GLY A 176 -4.63 -2.79 -0.23
N HIS A 177 -4.31 -3.97 -0.75
CA HIS A 177 -3.56 -5.02 -0.05
C HIS A 177 -2.19 -5.29 -0.70
N SER A 178 -1.14 -5.47 0.10
CA SER A 178 0.21 -5.83 -0.35
C SER A 178 0.74 -4.87 -1.43
N LEU A 179 0.92 -5.36 -2.67
CA LEU A 179 1.27 -4.54 -3.84
C LEU A 179 0.28 -3.38 -4.04
N GLY A 180 -1.02 -3.67 -3.98
CA GLY A 180 -2.10 -2.71 -4.17
C GLY A 180 -2.11 -1.62 -3.11
N SER A 181 -1.68 -1.91 -1.87
CA SER A 181 -1.54 -0.89 -0.82
C SER A 181 -0.46 0.12 -1.16
N GLY A 182 0.64 -0.34 -1.75
CA GLY A 182 1.72 0.54 -2.20
C GLY A 182 1.24 1.47 -3.31
N VAL A 183 0.44 0.96 -4.25
CA VAL A 183 -0.19 1.77 -5.30
C VAL A 183 -1.20 2.75 -4.69
N ALA A 184 -2.06 2.30 -3.76
CA ALA A 184 -3.05 3.14 -3.08
C ALA A 184 -2.38 4.29 -2.31
N ALA A 185 -1.28 4.02 -1.60
CA ALA A 185 -0.52 5.05 -0.89
C ALA A 185 0.09 6.09 -1.84
N MET A 186 0.64 5.65 -2.99
CA MET A 186 1.14 6.58 -4.02
C MET A 186 0.01 7.40 -4.65
N LEU A 187 -1.15 6.78 -4.88
CA LEU A 187 -2.33 7.44 -5.44
C LEU A 187 -2.86 8.52 -4.47
N ALA A 188 -2.92 8.22 -3.18
CA ALA A 188 -3.27 9.19 -2.15
C ALA A 188 -2.33 10.40 -2.15
N ILE A 189 -1.02 10.19 -2.24
CA ILE A 189 -0.04 11.28 -2.35
C ILE A 189 -0.29 12.12 -3.61
N LEU A 190 -0.44 11.47 -4.78
CA LEU A 190 -0.70 12.16 -6.04
C LEU A 190 -1.96 13.01 -5.97
N VAL A 191 -3.04 12.47 -5.42
CA VAL A 191 -4.33 13.16 -5.28
C VAL A 191 -4.26 14.30 -4.28
N VAL A 192 -3.60 14.14 -3.14
CA VAL A 192 -3.41 15.23 -2.18
C VAL A 192 -2.62 16.40 -2.80
N GLN A 193 -1.61 16.11 -3.61
CA GLN A 193 -0.85 17.14 -4.31
C GLN A 193 -1.61 17.82 -5.44
N ASN A 194 -2.61 17.15 -6.00
CA ASN A 194 -3.39 17.62 -7.15
C ASN A 194 -4.90 17.70 -6.85
N LYS A 195 -5.26 17.95 -5.59
CA LYS A 195 -6.64 17.82 -5.08
C LYS A 195 -7.63 18.74 -5.79
N GLU A 196 -7.15 19.90 -6.25
CA GLU A 196 -7.89 20.85 -7.06
C GLU A 196 -8.31 20.27 -8.42
N ARG A 197 -7.56 19.32 -8.99
CA ARG A 197 -7.96 18.62 -10.23
C ARG A 197 -9.23 17.78 -10.04
N LEU A 198 -9.48 17.33 -8.81
CA LEU A 198 -10.65 16.53 -8.43
C LEU A 198 -11.73 17.36 -7.72
N GLY A 199 -11.60 18.68 -7.65
CA GLY A 199 -12.56 19.55 -6.96
C GLY A 199 -12.58 19.35 -5.43
N ILE A 200 -11.52 18.80 -4.84
CA ILE A 200 -11.45 18.54 -3.40
C ILE A 200 -10.82 19.75 -2.69
N GLU A 201 -11.62 20.46 -1.92
CA GLU A 201 -11.17 21.62 -1.14
C GLU A 201 -10.37 21.20 0.09
N GLU A 202 -10.91 20.24 0.86
CA GLU A 202 -10.39 19.86 2.16
C GLU A 202 -9.56 18.57 2.09
N ARG A 203 -8.26 18.66 2.41
CA ARG A 203 -7.33 17.51 2.44
C ARG A 203 -7.85 16.33 3.27
N LYS A 204 -8.54 16.59 4.40
CA LYS A 204 -9.11 15.56 5.30
C LYS A 204 -10.17 14.67 4.64
N ARG A 205 -10.73 15.07 3.49
CA ARG A 205 -11.66 14.23 2.71
C ARG A 205 -10.94 13.08 2.00
N ILE A 206 -9.62 13.16 1.84
CA ILE A 206 -8.81 12.13 1.20
C ILE A 206 -8.25 11.21 2.29
N ARG A 207 -8.48 9.91 2.15
CA ARG A 207 -7.99 8.90 3.09
C ARG A 207 -7.34 7.75 2.33
N CYS A 208 -6.44 7.05 2.99
CA CYS A 208 -5.83 5.84 2.47
C CYS A 208 -5.71 4.79 3.56
N TYR A 209 -6.10 3.55 3.26
CA TYR A 209 -5.92 2.38 4.11
C TYR A 209 -5.07 1.34 3.39
N ALA A 210 -3.80 1.30 3.79
CA ALA A 210 -2.76 0.50 3.18
C ALA A 210 -2.60 -0.80 3.98
N MET A 211 -3.24 -1.89 3.53
CA MET A 211 -3.25 -3.18 4.22
C MET A 211 -2.01 -4.04 3.90
N ALA A 212 -1.15 -4.26 4.89
CA ALA A 212 0.13 -4.94 4.75
C ALA A 212 1.00 -4.37 3.61
N PRO A 213 1.31 -3.06 3.64
CA PRO A 213 1.85 -2.38 2.49
C PRO A 213 3.28 -2.79 2.15
N ALA A 214 3.55 -2.87 0.85
CA ALA A 214 4.93 -2.83 0.38
C ALA A 214 5.58 -1.50 0.76
N ARG A 215 6.87 -1.55 1.09
CA ARG A 215 7.68 -0.37 1.36
C ARG A 215 7.75 0.54 0.14
N CYS A 216 7.09 1.69 0.21
CA CYS A 216 6.79 2.51 -0.96
C CYS A 216 7.26 3.97 -0.88
N MET A 217 7.62 4.49 0.30
CA MET A 217 8.12 5.87 0.46
C MET A 217 9.15 6.05 1.57
N SER A 218 9.93 7.13 1.50
CA SER A 218 10.90 7.51 2.54
C SER A 218 10.21 7.99 3.80
N LEU A 219 10.88 7.86 4.96
CA LEU A 219 10.31 8.19 6.27
C LEU A 219 9.77 9.63 6.35
N ASN A 220 10.42 10.61 5.73
CA ASN A 220 9.94 11.99 5.74
C ASN A 220 8.59 12.17 5.02
N LEU A 221 8.36 11.43 3.92
CA LEU A 221 7.04 11.39 3.28
C LEU A 221 6.07 10.64 4.18
N ALA A 222 6.52 9.54 4.80
CA ALA A 222 5.64 8.74 5.64
C ALA A 222 5.08 9.56 6.82
N VAL A 223 5.91 10.40 7.43
CA VAL A 223 5.48 11.35 8.48
C VAL A 223 4.61 12.46 7.91
N ARG A 224 4.96 13.03 6.75
CA ARG A 224 4.20 14.13 6.12
C ARG A 224 2.77 13.75 5.72
N TYR A 225 2.55 12.50 5.35
CA TYR A 225 1.23 11.99 4.91
C TYR A 225 0.56 11.10 5.96
N ALA A 226 1.02 11.13 7.21
CA ALA A 226 0.46 10.33 8.29
C ALA A 226 -0.99 10.71 8.65
N ASP A 227 -1.44 11.90 8.27
CA ASP A 227 -2.82 12.37 8.40
C ASP A 227 -3.77 11.78 7.34
N VAL A 228 -3.22 11.24 6.25
CA VAL A 228 -3.97 10.71 5.11
C VAL A 228 -3.83 9.19 5.00
N ILE A 229 -2.62 8.66 5.23
CA ILE A 229 -2.26 7.27 4.98
C ILE A 229 -2.16 6.49 6.29
N ASN A 230 -3.17 5.65 6.51
CA ASN A 230 -3.21 4.67 7.58
C ASN A 230 -2.69 3.35 7.04
N SER A 231 -1.61 2.83 7.62
CA SER A 231 -1.19 1.46 7.32
C SER A 231 -1.79 0.50 8.33
N VAL A 232 -2.11 -0.70 7.90
CA VAL A 232 -2.66 -1.73 8.77
C VAL A 232 -1.80 -2.96 8.59
N VAL A 233 -1.19 -3.43 9.67
CA VAL A 233 -0.32 -4.61 9.63
C VAL A 233 -0.84 -5.60 10.66
N SER A 234 -1.27 -6.78 10.20
CA SER A 234 -1.60 -7.88 11.10
C SER A 234 -0.32 -8.54 11.61
N ARG A 235 -0.32 -8.95 12.88
CA ARG A 235 0.79 -9.72 13.48
C ARG A 235 1.21 -10.93 12.64
N MET A 236 0.29 -11.61 11.94
CA MET A 236 0.62 -12.81 11.17
C MET A 236 1.45 -12.53 9.90
N ILE A 237 1.10 -11.47 9.16
CA ILE A 237 1.85 -11.07 7.94
C ILE A 237 3.26 -10.60 8.31
N PHE A 238 3.42 -10.01 9.49
CA PHE A 238 4.71 -9.61 10.03
C PHE A 238 5.69 -10.79 10.15
N TYR A 239 5.25 -11.92 10.72
CA TYR A 239 6.08 -13.13 10.84
C TYR A 239 6.41 -13.75 9.47
N LEU A 240 5.45 -13.78 8.54
CA LEU A 240 5.64 -14.37 7.20
C LEU A 240 6.56 -13.53 6.28
N ALA A 241 6.47 -12.20 6.34
CA ALA A 241 7.33 -11.30 5.56
C ALA A 241 8.82 -11.49 5.91
N HIS A 242 9.10 -11.84 7.16
CA HIS A 242 10.43 -12.10 7.67
C HIS A 242 11.00 -13.44 7.19
N LEU A 243 10.15 -14.47 7.10
CA LEU A 243 10.52 -15.82 6.70
C LEU A 243 10.78 -15.99 5.19
N LEU A 244 10.06 -15.29 4.31
CA LEU A 244 10.04 -15.68 2.88
C LEU A 244 10.58 -14.64 1.88
N LEU A 245 10.47 -13.32 2.07
CA LEU A 245 10.64 -12.39 0.92
C LEU A 245 11.28 -11.01 1.17
N TRP A 246 11.74 -10.67 2.38
CA TRP A 246 12.26 -9.30 2.65
C TRP A 246 13.76 -9.09 2.42
N LYS A 247 14.53 -10.13 2.11
CA LYS A 247 16.02 -10.05 2.04
C LYS A 247 16.57 -9.21 0.88
N THR A 248 15.76 -8.83 -0.11
CA THR A 248 16.23 -8.13 -1.34
C THR A 248 15.85 -6.66 -1.45
N PHE A 249 14.98 -6.11 -0.61
CA PHE A 249 14.53 -4.72 -0.76
C PHE A 249 15.31 -3.75 0.13
N SER A 250 15.83 -2.69 -0.48
CA SER A 250 16.77 -1.72 0.07
C SER A 250 16.34 -1.04 1.38
N SER A 251 17.29 -0.72 2.24
CA SER A 251 17.18 -0.35 3.66
C SER A 251 16.49 0.98 4.05
N HIS A 252 15.83 1.70 3.14
CA HIS A 252 15.48 3.13 3.34
C HIS A 252 14.00 3.53 3.16
N PHE A 253 13.10 2.56 3.05
CA PHE A 253 11.66 2.82 2.91
C PHE A 253 10.92 2.49 4.23
N SER A 254 9.89 3.26 4.57
CA SER A 254 9.09 3.10 5.79
C SER A 254 7.60 2.99 5.44
N VAL A 255 6.80 2.58 6.42
CA VAL A 255 5.34 2.48 6.36
C VAL A 255 4.77 3.62 7.23
N CYS A 256 3.75 4.35 6.77
CA CYS A 256 3.06 5.38 7.58
C CYS A 256 2.24 4.73 8.70
N HIS A 257 2.08 5.40 9.84
CA HIS A 257 1.16 5.10 10.94
C HIS A 257 0.47 3.72 10.87
N ALA A 258 1.01 2.72 11.56
CA ALA A 258 0.44 1.39 11.52
C ALA A 258 -0.56 1.18 12.67
N CYS A 259 -1.82 0.95 12.35
CA CYS A 259 -2.77 0.40 13.32
C CYS A 259 -2.54 -1.12 13.38
N TYR A 260 -2.11 -1.60 14.55
CA TYR A 260 -2.00 -3.03 14.82
C TYR A 260 -3.34 -3.59 15.28
N VAL A 261 -3.64 -4.80 14.80
CA VAL A 261 -4.69 -5.70 15.29
C VAL A 261 -4.04 -6.99 15.71
#